data_AF-A0A943D2E2-F1
#
_entry.id   AF-A0A943D2E2-F1
#
_cell.length_a   1.000
_cell.length_b   1.000
_cell.length_c   1.000
_cell.angle_alpha   90.00
_cell.angle_beta   90.00
_cell.angle_gamma   90.00
#
_symmetry.space_group_name_H-M   'P 1'
#
loop_
_entity.id
_entity.type
_entity.pdbx_description
1 polymer ?
#
loop_
_entity_poly.entity_id
_entity_poly.type
_entity_poly.pdbx_seq_one_letter_code
_entity_poly.pdbx_strand_id
1 'polypeptide(L)'
;MKKPVIEFNNFTFQYRAQAKPTLNNINLTIYEGEKVLIVGPSGSGKSTISSCINGLIPFSYKGEISGSLKVKGKETSKMSIFELSNSVGTVLQDPDSQFIGLTVGEDIAFKLENDCIPQDEMKKKVEIVSEIVGIDKHLEAAPYSLSGGQKQRVTLAGVMVGDVDILLFDEPLASLDPATGKSAIELIDKIQQETNKTIVIIEHRLEDVLHCSVDRIIVVDNGEIAADITPEELLSSNILAETGIREPLYITALKYAGCEVTPDINPQHIDTLNLNTYREKLKEWYDETVDKSVNINSETILELKDIKFGYEEKREILKGVSFNIKKGEMVSIVGRNGAGKSTISKLICGFYKPTKGQILFNGRDLVNDTIKERADKIGIVMQNPNQMISKTMIFDEVALGLRVRGISEEEIKERVLDTLKVCGLYEFRNWPISALSFGQKKRVTIASILALNPEVIILDEPTAGQDFRHYTEIMEFLQELNRKGVTIIMITHDMHLMLEYTNRAIVLSNGLKLADDTAANILTDKRVISEANLKETSLYELAIKAKLDNPREFVKKFIDYDRRIRGI
;
A
#
# COMPACT_ATOMS: atom_id res chain seq x y z
N MET A 1 17.11 32.96 -10.35
CA MET A 1 16.31 31.95 -11.06
C MET A 1 16.76 30.59 -10.56
N LYS A 2 15.83 29.69 -10.19
CA LYS A 2 16.20 28.32 -9.79
C LYS A 2 16.78 27.59 -10.98
N LYS A 3 17.85 26.80 -10.77
CA LYS A 3 18.55 26.08 -11.84
C LYS A 3 17.81 24.77 -12.15
N PRO A 4 17.60 24.41 -13.43
CA PRO A 4 17.02 23.11 -13.76
C PRO A 4 18.01 21.98 -13.44
N VAL A 5 17.51 20.92 -12.80
CA VAL A 5 18.31 19.74 -12.43
C VAL A 5 17.87 18.48 -13.17
N ILE A 6 16.61 18.38 -13.58
CA ILE A 6 16.08 17.33 -14.44
C ILE A 6 15.24 17.98 -15.53
N GLU A 7 15.54 17.67 -16.80
CA GLU A 7 14.87 18.26 -17.96
C GLU A 7 14.52 17.18 -18.98
N PHE A 8 13.24 16.90 -19.16
CA PHE A 8 12.70 16.13 -20.28
C PHE A 8 12.21 17.09 -21.36
N ASN A 9 12.66 16.89 -22.60
CA ASN A 9 12.26 17.70 -23.76
C ASN A 9 11.80 16.77 -24.90
N ASN A 10 10.50 16.78 -25.18
CA ASN A 10 9.83 15.90 -26.15
C ASN A 10 10.29 14.43 -26.04
N PHE A 11 10.49 13.96 -24.81
CA PHE A 11 11.12 12.69 -24.55
C PHE A 11 10.14 11.53 -24.72
N THR A 12 10.49 10.55 -25.53
CA THR A 12 9.68 9.35 -25.77
C THR A 12 10.55 8.13 -25.54
N PHE A 13 10.00 7.12 -24.87
CA PHE A 13 10.69 5.85 -24.63
C PHE A 13 9.79 4.65 -24.90
N GLN A 14 10.34 3.70 -25.64
CA GLN A 14 9.70 2.42 -25.93
C GLN A 14 10.63 1.27 -25.51
N TYR A 15 10.17 0.43 -24.57
CA TYR A 15 10.87 -0.82 -24.25
C TYR A 15 10.91 -1.74 -25.49
N ARG A 16 12.02 -2.46 -25.70
CA ARG A 16 12.16 -3.39 -26.83
C ARG A 16 11.06 -4.46 -26.92
N ALA A 17 10.54 -4.89 -25.76
CA ALA A 17 9.50 -5.91 -25.69
C ALA A 17 8.09 -5.37 -25.96
N GLN A 18 7.92 -4.05 -26.03
CA GLN A 18 6.62 -3.40 -26.19
C GLN A 18 6.41 -2.97 -27.64
N ALA A 19 5.17 -3.12 -28.14
CA ALA A 19 4.79 -2.68 -29.48
C ALA A 19 4.56 -1.17 -29.59
N LYS A 20 4.28 -0.51 -28.46
CA LYS A 20 4.01 0.92 -28.37
C LYS A 20 4.94 1.58 -27.35
N PRO A 21 5.23 2.89 -27.50
CA PRO A 21 5.98 3.62 -26.48
C PRO A 21 5.27 3.61 -25.13
N THR A 22 6.06 3.53 -24.07
CA THR A 22 5.58 3.60 -22.69
C THR A 22 5.55 5.03 -22.17
N LEU A 23 6.47 5.88 -22.67
CA LEU A 23 6.44 7.32 -22.45
C LEU A 23 6.31 8.00 -23.80
N ASN A 24 5.42 8.98 -23.90
CA ASN A 24 5.09 9.72 -25.10
C ASN A 24 5.31 11.22 -24.85
N ASN A 25 6.22 11.83 -25.61
CA ASN A 25 6.41 13.28 -25.67
C ASN A 25 6.47 13.99 -24.29
N ILE A 26 7.20 13.41 -23.33
CA ILE A 26 7.34 13.96 -21.99
C ILE A 26 8.10 15.29 -22.06
N ASN A 27 7.46 16.33 -21.54
CA ASN A 27 8.02 17.65 -21.35
C ASN A 27 7.89 18.00 -19.87
N LEU A 28 9.01 18.04 -19.16
CA LEU A 28 9.04 18.22 -17.71
C LEU A 28 10.35 18.88 -17.29
N THR A 29 10.28 19.85 -16.37
CA THR A 29 11.47 20.45 -15.76
C THR A 29 11.29 20.49 -14.24
N ILE A 30 12.26 19.90 -13.54
CA ILE A 30 12.38 19.94 -12.08
C ILE A 30 13.60 20.79 -11.72
N TYR A 31 13.43 21.67 -10.74
CA TYR A 31 14.41 22.66 -10.33
C TYR A 31 15.15 22.25 -9.05
N GLU A 32 16.33 22.85 -8.84
CA GLU A 32 17.15 22.64 -7.66
C GLU A 32 16.39 23.01 -6.37
N GLY A 33 16.45 22.13 -5.36
CA GLY A 33 15.80 22.28 -4.06
C GLY A 33 14.29 22.04 -4.07
N GLU A 34 13.70 21.73 -5.22
CA GLU A 34 12.26 21.46 -5.36
C GLU A 34 11.90 20.07 -4.81
N LYS A 35 10.74 19.97 -4.14
CA LYS A 35 10.11 18.72 -3.69
C LYS A 35 8.88 18.45 -4.54
N VAL A 36 8.99 17.48 -5.43
CA VAL A 36 7.99 17.14 -6.44
C VAL A 36 7.40 15.78 -6.16
N LEU A 37 6.07 15.69 -6.27
CA LEU A 37 5.33 14.43 -6.20
C LEU A 37 4.86 14.01 -7.60
N ILE A 38 5.13 12.78 -8.00
CA ILE A 38 4.65 12.16 -9.23
C ILE A 38 3.56 11.14 -8.86
N VAL A 39 2.35 11.36 -9.39
CA VAL A 39 1.18 10.49 -9.18
C VAL A 39 0.60 10.03 -10.52
N GLY A 40 -0.19 8.96 -10.48
CA GLY A 40 -0.78 8.38 -11.69
C GLY A 40 -1.20 6.93 -11.50
N PRO A 41 -2.09 6.40 -12.35
CA PRO A 41 -2.49 5.00 -12.29
C PRO A 41 -1.32 4.04 -12.58
N SER A 42 -1.43 2.79 -12.15
CA SER A 42 -0.50 1.71 -12.47
C SER A 42 -0.39 1.55 -13.98
N GLY A 43 0.84 1.40 -14.47
CA GLY A 43 1.11 1.35 -15.91
C GLY A 43 1.13 2.70 -16.62
N SER A 44 0.91 3.83 -15.94
CA SER A 44 0.95 5.15 -16.57
C SER A 44 2.34 5.62 -17.00
N GLY A 45 3.41 4.96 -16.54
CA GLY A 45 4.79 5.29 -16.91
C GLY A 45 5.64 5.89 -15.78
N LYS A 46 5.11 6.06 -14.55
CA LYS A 46 5.86 6.61 -13.40
C LYS A 46 7.20 5.92 -13.13
N SER A 47 7.22 4.59 -12.98
CA SER A 47 8.46 3.83 -12.75
C SER A 47 9.41 3.87 -13.96
N THR A 48 8.87 4.10 -15.17
CA THR A 48 9.69 4.35 -16.36
C THR A 48 10.34 5.73 -16.29
N ILE A 49 9.63 6.77 -15.83
CA ILE A 49 10.22 8.09 -15.55
C ILE A 49 11.29 7.97 -14.47
N SER A 50 11.02 7.24 -13.37
CA SER A 50 12.00 6.91 -12.32
C SER A 50 13.27 6.30 -12.90
N SER A 51 13.10 5.26 -13.74
CA SER A 51 14.18 4.53 -14.40
C SER A 51 14.97 5.39 -15.39
N CYS A 52 14.33 6.38 -16.03
CA CYS A 52 15.01 7.35 -16.86
C CYS A 52 15.86 8.32 -16.01
N ILE A 53 15.35 8.78 -14.87
CA ILE A 53 16.04 9.73 -13.99
C ILE A 53 17.27 9.09 -13.34
N ASN A 54 17.14 7.87 -12.81
CA ASN A 54 18.24 7.17 -12.13
C ASN A 54 19.22 6.47 -13.09
N GLY A 55 18.96 6.48 -14.40
CA GLY A 55 19.83 5.92 -15.42
C GLY A 55 19.62 4.44 -15.72
N LEU A 56 18.72 3.71 -15.04
CA LEU A 56 18.39 2.34 -15.43
C LEU A 56 17.97 2.26 -16.90
N ILE A 57 17.31 3.29 -17.42
CA ILE A 57 17.15 3.53 -18.86
C ILE A 57 18.18 4.58 -19.29
N PRO A 58 19.04 4.31 -20.29
CA PRO A 58 19.09 3.12 -21.16
C PRO A 58 20.10 2.04 -20.71
N PHE A 59 20.75 2.16 -19.54
CA PHE A 59 21.91 1.34 -19.22
C PHE A 59 21.54 -0.12 -18.93
N SER A 60 20.52 -0.35 -18.11
CA SER A 60 20.00 -1.67 -17.72
C SER A 60 18.85 -2.12 -18.62
N TYR A 61 17.89 -1.23 -18.88
CA TYR A 61 16.74 -1.49 -19.73
C TYR A 61 16.95 -0.90 -21.11
N LYS A 62 16.97 -1.77 -22.13
CA LYS A 62 17.15 -1.35 -23.53
C LYS A 62 15.80 -1.02 -24.18
N GLY A 63 15.80 0.02 -24.99
CA GLY A 63 14.63 0.51 -25.73
C GLY A 63 15.02 1.55 -26.77
N GLU A 64 14.01 2.05 -27.48
CA GLU A 64 14.13 3.19 -28.39
C GLU A 64 13.86 4.48 -27.61
N ILE A 65 14.75 5.46 -27.77
CA ILE A 65 14.63 6.79 -27.14
C ILE A 65 14.59 7.83 -28.25
N SER A 66 13.67 8.78 -28.14
CA SER A 66 13.69 10.03 -28.89
C SER A 66 13.48 11.23 -27.94
N GLY A 67 13.84 12.43 -28.40
CA GLY A 67 13.88 13.62 -27.55
C GLY A 67 15.18 13.73 -26.75
N SER A 68 15.16 14.51 -25.66
CA SER A 68 16.32 14.78 -24.81
C SER A 68 15.94 14.66 -23.34
N LEU A 69 16.82 14.03 -22.57
CA LEU A 69 16.76 13.99 -21.11
C LEU A 69 18.10 14.47 -20.56
N LYS A 70 18.07 15.53 -19.76
CA LYS A 70 19.25 16.07 -19.09
C LYS A 70 19.12 15.97 -17.59
N VAL A 71 20.22 15.55 -16.95
CA VAL A 71 20.38 15.58 -15.49
C VAL A 71 21.58 16.47 -15.18
N LYS A 72 21.37 17.48 -14.32
CA LYS A 72 22.33 18.56 -14.04
C LYS A 72 22.95 19.20 -15.30
N GLY A 73 22.13 19.36 -16.35
CA GLY A 73 22.52 19.93 -17.64
C GLY A 73 23.30 19.00 -18.58
N LYS A 74 23.56 17.74 -18.18
CA LYS A 74 24.22 16.73 -19.02
C LYS A 74 23.19 15.78 -19.62
N GLU A 75 23.33 15.51 -20.91
CA GLU A 75 22.46 14.55 -21.60
C GLU A 75 22.69 13.12 -21.10
N THR A 76 21.65 12.46 -20.59
CA THR A 76 21.78 11.13 -19.96
C THR A 76 22.25 10.05 -20.92
N SER A 77 21.88 10.15 -22.20
CA SER A 77 22.34 9.25 -23.26
C SER A 77 23.85 9.28 -23.51
N LYS A 78 24.54 10.34 -23.03
CA LYS A 78 26.01 10.52 -23.15
C LYS A 78 26.74 10.26 -21.83
N MET A 79 26.02 10.00 -20.75
CA MET A 79 26.59 9.70 -19.44
C MET A 79 26.80 8.19 -19.28
N SER A 80 27.37 7.79 -18.15
CA SER A 80 27.33 6.41 -17.65
C SER A 80 26.40 6.28 -16.44
N ILE A 81 25.98 5.05 -16.13
CA ILE A 81 25.23 4.76 -14.90
C ILE A 81 26.00 5.21 -13.64
N PHE A 82 27.32 5.09 -13.66
CA PHE A 82 28.19 5.54 -12.56
C PHE A 82 28.12 7.06 -12.36
N GLU A 83 28.24 7.84 -13.43
CA GLU A 83 28.14 9.31 -13.34
C GLU A 83 26.75 9.78 -12.88
N LEU A 84 25.69 9.11 -13.33
CA LEU A 84 24.32 9.39 -12.87
C LEU A 84 24.14 9.03 -11.40
N SER A 85 24.69 7.91 -10.94
CA SER A 85 24.59 7.47 -9.53
C SER A 85 25.25 8.45 -8.54
N ASN A 86 26.20 9.27 -9.00
CA ASN A 86 26.78 10.35 -8.18
C ASN A 86 25.90 11.61 -8.13
N SER A 87 24.85 11.69 -8.96
CA SER A 87 23.92 12.82 -8.99
C SER A 87 22.54 12.47 -8.44
N VAL A 88 22.11 11.22 -8.60
CA VAL A 88 20.79 10.71 -8.24
C VAL A 88 20.91 9.51 -7.31
N GLY A 89 20.37 9.65 -6.11
CA GLY A 89 20.18 8.56 -5.17
C GLY A 89 18.76 8.03 -5.20
N THR A 90 18.57 6.71 -5.17
CA THR A 90 17.24 6.09 -5.27
C THR A 90 16.91 5.22 -4.07
N VAL A 91 15.76 5.45 -3.46
CA VAL A 91 15.11 4.56 -2.48
C VAL A 91 14.02 3.79 -3.22
N LEU A 92 14.13 2.46 -3.24
CA LEU A 92 13.22 1.56 -3.94
C LEU A 92 12.01 1.19 -3.06
N GLN A 93 10.97 0.69 -3.73
CA GLN A 93 9.73 0.22 -3.12
C GLN A 93 9.93 -0.92 -2.11
N ASP A 94 10.90 -1.82 -2.36
CA ASP A 94 11.25 -2.91 -1.45
C ASP A 94 12.64 -2.64 -0.82
N PRO A 95 12.68 -2.17 0.43
CA PRO A 95 13.94 -1.98 1.15
C PRO A 95 14.78 -3.25 1.25
N ASP A 96 14.15 -4.43 1.35
CA ASP A 96 14.87 -5.69 1.51
C ASP A 96 15.67 -6.07 0.26
N SER A 97 15.27 -5.54 -0.90
CA SER A 97 15.98 -5.70 -2.17
C SER A 97 17.21 -4.78 -2.30
N GLN A 98 17.44 -3.84 -1.37
CA GLN A 98 18.58 -2.92 -1.39
C GLN A 98 19.70 -3.28 -0.40
N PHE A 99 19.42 -4.11 0.60
CA PHE A 99 20.43 -4.47 1.60
C PHE A 99 21.49 -5.42 1.04
N ILE A 100 22.74 -5.05 1.22
CA ILE A 100 23.93 -5.80 0.81
C ILE A 100 24.82 -6.09 2.02
N GLY A 101 24.94 -5.13 2.94
CA GLY A 101 25.74 -5.26 4.16
C GLY A 101 25.19 -6.30 5.14
N LEU A 102 26.07 -6.90 5.95
CA LEU A 102 25.65 -7.83 7.00
C LEU A 102 25.18 -7.07 8.25
N THR A 103 25.69 -5.86 8.45
CA THR A 103 25.27 -4.91 9.48
C THR A 103 24.74 -3.62 8.86
N VAL A 104 23.96 -2.87 9.62
CA VAL A 104 23.48 -1.53 9.21
C VAL A 104 24.63 -0.60 8.87
N GLY A 105 25.69 -0.59 9.67
CA GLY A 105 26.85 0.27 9.44
C GLY A 105 27.58 -0.07 8.14
N GLU A 106 27.78 -1.35 7.86
CA GLU A 106 28.36 -1.82 6.58
C GLU A 106 27.47 -1.48 5.39
N ASP A 107 26.14 -1.64 5.54
CA ASP A 107 25.20 -1.34 4.46
C ASP A 107 25.20 0.16 4.11
N ILE A 108 25.21 1.04 5.12
CA ILE A 108 25.36 2.49 4.92
C ILE A 108 26.75 2.79 4.31
N ALA A 109 27.81 2.08 4.73
CA ALA A 109 29.16 2.29 4.19
C ALA A 109 29.35 1.78 2.76
N PHE A 110 28.44 0.95 2.23
CA PHE A 110 28.65 0.20 0.99
C PHE A 110 29.07 1.08 -0.20
N LYS A 111 28.43 2.24 -0.38
CA LYS A 111 28.81 3.19 -1.44
C LYS A 111 30.23 3.74 -1.22
N LEU A 112 30.59 4.08 0.02
CA LEU A 112 31.91 4.60 0.37
C LEU A 112 33.01 3.55 0.15
N GLU A 113 32.73 2.28 0.41
CA GLU A 113 33.65 1.17 0.13
C GLU A 113 33.91 1.02 -1.36
N ASN A 114 32.86 1.10 -2.18
CA ASN A 114 32.98 1.08 -3.64
C ASN A 114 33.78 2.28 -4.18
N ASP A 115 33.68 3.44 -3.50
CA ASP A 115 34.47 4.62 -3.80
C ASP A 115 35.89 4.57 -3.20
N CYS A 116 36.26 3.45 -2.55
CA CYS A 116 37.56 3.18 -1.94
C CYS A 116 37.96 4.22 -0.87
N ILE A 117 36.99 4.72 -0.10
CA ILE A 117 37.22 5.69 0.97
C ILE A 117 37.92 5.01 2.17
N PRO A 118 38.90 5.64 2.82
CA PRO A 118 39.56 5.07 4.00
C PRO A 118 38.58 4.74 5.14
N GLN A 119 38.79 3.62 5.83
CA GLN A 119 37.86 3.11 6.85
C GLN A 119 37.55 4.11 7.98
N ASP A 120 38.54 4.87 8.43
CA ASP A 120 38.35 5.87 9.48
C ASP A 120 37.45 7.04 9.03
N GLU A 121 37.45 7.37 7.74
CA GLU A 121 36.55 8.36 7.16
C GLU A 121 35.16 7.77 6.92
N MET A 122 35.07 6.50 6.51
CA MET A 122 33.80 5.80 6.35
C MET A 122 33.01 5.78 7.66
N LYS A 123 33.64 5.38 8.77
CA LYS A 123 33.00 5.35 10.10
C LYS A 123 32.40 6.70 10.50
N LYS A 124 33.15 7.79 10.30
CA LYS A 124 32.67 9.15 10.60
C LYS A 124 31.47 9.54 9.75
N LYS A 125 31.50 9.24 8.45
CA LYS A 125 30.37 9.53 7.55
C LYS A 125 29.14 8.70 7.92
N VAL A 126 29.32 7.42 8.21
CA VAL A 126 28.25 6.52 8.66
C VAL A 126 27.62 7.03 9.95
N GLU A 127 28.43 7.42 10.94
CA GLU A 127 27.94 8.01 12.20
C GLU A 127 27.07 9.25 11.92
N ILE A 128 27.58 10.24 11.18
CA ILE A 128 26.85 11.47 10.87
C ILE A 128 25.50 11.17 10.19
N VAL A 129 25.51 10.35 9.14
CA VAL A 129 24.29 10.06 8.37
C VAL A 129 23.32 9.23 9.21
N SER A 130 23.82 8.30 10.01
CA SER A 130 22.99 7.50 10.92
C SER A 130 22.28 8.34 11.97
N GLU A 131 22.90 9.42 12.45
CA GLU A 131 22.26 10.37 13.37
C GLU A 131 21.16 11.18 12.67
N ILE A 132 21.40 11.64 11.44
CA ILE A 132 20.40 12.40 10.64
C ILE A 132 19.12 11.58 10.47
N VAL A 133 19.25 10.29 10.13
CA VAL A 133 18.11 9.40 9.95
C VAL A 133 17.64 8.73 11.26
N GLY A 134 18.34 8.92 12.38
CA GLY A 134 18.02 8.34 13.68
C GLY A 134 18.12 6.81 13.76
N ILE A 135 19.19 6.22 13.20
CA ILE A 135 19.48 4.78 13.22
C ILE A 135 20.85 4.45 13.87
N ASP A 136 21.51 5.45 14.43
CA ASP A 136 22.82 5.40 15.11
C ASP A 136 22.95 4.27 16.14
N LYS A 137 21.87 3.95 16.86
CA LYS A 137 21.87 2.88 17.89
C LYS A 137 21.80 1.46 17.34
N HIS A 138 21.66 1.31 16.03
CA HIS A 138 21.43 0.02 15.37
C HIS A 138 22.52 -0.33 14.34
N LEU A 139 23.66 0.37 14.32
CA LEU A 139 24.74 0.15 13.35
C LEU A 139 25.23 -1.30 13.32
N GLU A 140 25.29 -1.98 14.45
CA GLU A 140 25.73 -3.39 14.57
C GLU A 140 24.62 -4.42 14.30
N ALA A 141 23.37 -3.97 14.13
CA ALA A 141 22.25 -4.87 13.89
C ALA A 141 22.27 -5.39 12.44
N ALA A 142 21.76 -6.60 12.22
CA ALA A 142 21.51 -7.08 10.87
C ALA A 142 20.31 -6.32 10.26
N PRO A 143 20.40 -5.83 9.00
CA PRO A 143 19.28 -5.10 8.36
C PRO A 143 17.95 -5.86 8.39
N TYR A 144 18.00 -7.18 8.19
CA TYR A 144 16.81 -8.04 8.21
C TYR A 144 16.14 -8.19 9.60
N SER A 145 16.83 -7.84 10.67
CA SER A 145 16.29 -7.87 12.04
C SER A 145 15.50 -6.60 12.41
N LEU A 146 15.59 -5.57 11.57
CA LEU A 146 14.96 -4.27 11.79
C LEU A 146 13.47 -4.28 11.46
N SER A 147 12.73 -3.37 12.11
CA SER A 147 11.36 -3.03 11.70
C SER A 147 11.33 -2.35 10.32
N GLY A 148 10.18 -2.36 9.63
CA GLY A 148 10.04 -1.73 8.30
C GLY A 148 10.45 -0.26 8.27
N GLY A 149 10.08 0.53 9.29
CA GLY A 149 10.49 1.94 9.38
C GLY A 149 11.98 2.14 9.64
N GLN A 150 12.60 1.23 10.41
CA GLN A 150 14.06 1.25 10.59
C GLN A 150 14.78 0.85 9.31
N LYS A 151 14.29 -0.17 8.60
CA LYS A 151 14.80 -0.57 7.28
C LYS A 151 14.82 0.63 6.33
N GLN A 152 13.72 1.37 6.26
CA GLN A 152 13.65 2.57 5.43
C GLN A 152 14.66 3.66 5.82
N ARG A 153 14.88 3.87 7.12
CA ARG A 153 15.94 4.80 7.61
C ARG A 153 17.33 4.35 7.15
N VAL A 154 17.62 3.05 7.22
CA VAL A 154 18.89 2.50 6.72
C VAL A 154 19.04 2.72 5.22
N THR A 155 18.01 2.40 4.44
CA THR A 155 18.02 2.61 2.98
C THR A 155 18.25 4.08 2.64
N LEU A 156 17.58 5.00 3.34
CA LEU A 156 17.77 6.44 3.16
C LEU A 156 19.20 6.87 3.54
N ALA A 157 19.75 6.36 4.64
CA ALA A 157 21.13 6.62 5.03
C ALA A 157 22.13 6.12 3.97
N GLY A 158 21.96 4.90 3.45
CA GLY A 158 22.80 4.35 2.39
C GLY A 158 22.81 5.19 1.12
N VAL A 159 21.70 5.89 0.83
CA VAL A 159 21.62 6.84 -0.28
C VAL A 159 22.27 8.18 0.07
N MET A 160 22.00 8.71 1.27
CA MET A 160 22.50 10.01 1.72
C MET A 160 24.01 10.05 1.93
N VAL A 161 24.63 8.90 2.24
CA VAL A 161 26.08 8.79 2.46
C VAL A 161 26.91 9.25 1.26
N GLY A 162 26.36 9.11 0.05
CA GLY A 162 27.00 9.48 -1.22
C GLY A 162 26.92 10.97 -1.55
N ASP A 163 26.23 11.77 -0.73
CA ASP A 163 26.04 13.22 -0.91
C ASP A 163 25.52 13.63 -2.31
N VAL A 164 24.52 12.90 -2.81
CA VAL A 164 23.86 13.17 -4.09
C VAL A 164 22.96 14.42 -4.03
N ASP A 165 22.76 15.12 -5.16
CA ASP A 165 21.92 16.33 -5.20
C ASP A 165 20.42 16.02 -5.31
N ILE A 166 20.07 14.88 -5.91
CA ILE A 166 18.69 14.47 -6.20
C ILE A 166 18.40 13.18 -5.43
N LEU A 167 17.32 13.18 -4.65
CA LEU A 167 16.78 12.01 -3.96
C LEU A 167 15.47 11.58 -4.63
N LEU A 168 15.47 10.37 -5.18
CA LEU A 168 14.32 9.75 -5.84
C LEU A 168 13.76 8.66 -4.93
N PHE A 169 12.48 8.78 -4.59
CA PHE A 169 11.76 7.81 -3.76
C PHE A 169 10.69 7.13 -4.61
N ASP A 170 10.87 5.84 -4.88
CA ASP A 170 9.92 5.04 -5.65
C ASP A 170 9.02 4.24 -4.70
N GLU A 171 7.81 4.73 -4.47
CA GLU A 171 6.82 4.18 -3.52
C GLU A 171 7.38 3.93 -2.11
N PRO A 172 7.96 4.95 -1.45
CA PRO A 172 8.57 4.82 -0.13
C PRO A 172 7.60 4.40 0.97
N LEU A 173 6.28 4.50 0.78
CA LEU A 173 5.29 4.12 1.77
C LEU A 173 4.79 2.69 1.62
N ALA A 174 5.32 1.95 0.65
CA ALA A 174 4.96 0.56 0.41
C ALA A 174 5.26 -0.32 1.65
N SER A 175 4.29 -1.14 2.04
CA SER A 175 4.40 -2.10 3.15
C SER A 175 4.63 -1.49 4.55
N LEU A 176 4.45 -0.17 4.70
CA LEU A 176 4.56 0.51 5.98
C LEU A 176 3.18 0.70 6.63
N ASP A 177 3.12 0.46 7.94
CA ASP A 177 1.95 0.85 8.73
C ASP A 177 1.78 2.38 8.74
N PRO A 178 0.56 2.90 8.94
CA PRO A 178 0.27 4.31 8.74
C PRO A 178 1.16 5.28 9.54
N ALA A 179 1.45 5.00 10.81
CA ALA A 179 2.31 5.89 11.61
C ALA A 179 3.77 5.84 11.15
N THR A 180 4.25 4.67 10.73
CA THR A 180 5.59 4.53 10.14
C THR A 180 5.69 5.28 8.81
N GLY A 181 4.66 5.18 7.96
CA GLY A 181 4.60 5.95 6.70
C GLY A 181 4.60 7.46 6.92
N LYS A 182 3.82 7.96 7.89
CA LYS A 182 3.85 9.36 8.31
C LYS A 182 5.25 9.81 8.72
N SER A 183 5.90 9.01 9.58
CA SER A 183 7.26 9.28 10.06
C SER A 183 8.29 9.30 8.92
N ALA A 184 8.07 8.51 7.86
CA ALA A 184 8.92 8.48 6.69
C ALA A 184 8.80 9.77 5.86
N ILE A 185 7.58 10.23 5.59
CA ILE A 185 7.35 11.51 4.90
C ILE A 185 7.93 12.67 5.69
N GLU A 186 7.74 12.69 7.02
CA GLU A 186 8.33 13.71 7.90
C GLU A 186 9.87 13.69 7.86
N LEU A 187 10.49 12.52 7.78
CA LEU A 187 11.94 12.39 7.64
C LEU A 187 12.43 12.92 6.28
N ILE A 188 11.72 12.58 5.19
CA ILE A 188 12.02 13.08 3.84
C ILE A 188 11.92 14.62 3.81
N ASP A 189 10.86 15.17 4.42
CA ASP A 189 10.65 16.61 4.55
C ASP A 189 11.78 17.29 5.34
N LYS A 190 12.13 16.74 6.51
CA LYS A 190 13.24 17.24 7.32
C LYS A 190 14.55 17.27 6.54
N ILE A 191 14.87 16.20 5.81
CA ILE A 191 16.09 16.12 4.99
C ILE A 191 16.08 17.20 3.91
N GLN A 192 14.96 17.41 3.22
CA GLN A 192 14.87 18.47 2.22
C GLN A 192 15.12 19.85 2.83
N GLN A 193 14.54 20.14 4.00
CA GLN A 193 14.70 21.43 4.68
C GLN A 193 16.13 21.66 5.18
N GLU A 194 16.79 20.62 5.69
CA GLU A 194 18.15 20.72 6.25
C GLU A 194 19.24 20.73 5.17
N THR A 195 19.04 20.01 4.06
CA THR A 195 20.09 19.84 3.03
C THR A 195 19.80 20.56 1.71
N ASN A 196 18.59 21.12 1.53
CA ASN A 196 18.13 21.76 0.28
C ASN A 196 18.33 20.88 -0.98
N LYS A 197 18.27 19.55 -0.82
CA LYS A 197 18.38 18.59 -1.92
C LYS A 197 17.06 18.57 -2.72
N THR A 198 17.14 18.28 -4.01
CA THR A 198 15.93 18.08 -4.84
C THR A 198 15.32 16.72 -4.50
N ILE A 199 14.01 16.69 -4.25
CA ILE A 199 13.29 15.47 -3.89
C ILE A 199 12.24 15.16 -4.96
N VAL A 200 12.24 13.91 -5.43
CA VAL A 200 11.21 13.37 -6.32
C VAL A 200 10.58 12.17 -5.64
N ILE A 201 9.28 12.26 -5.32
CA ILE A 201 8.52 11.17 -4.69
C ILE A 201 7.58 10.61 -5.73
N ILE A 202 7.57 9.30 -5.93
CA ILE A 202 6.58 8.58 -6.71
C ILE A 202 5.71 7.83 -5.72
N GLU A 203 4.41 8.12 -5.70
CA GLU A 203 3.50 7.49 -4.75
C GLU A 203 2.09 7.34 -5.31
N HIS A 204 1.35 6.41 -4.74
CA HIS A 204 -0.07 6.21 -4.99
C HIS A 204 -0.93 6.76 -3.85
N ARG A 205 -0.35 6.90 -2.66
CA ARG A 205 -1.04 7.36 -1.45
C ARG A 205 -0.97 8.89 -1.32
N LEU A 206 -1.64 9.59 -2.24
CA LEU A 206 -1.62 11.06 -2.35
C LEU A 206 -1.84 11.77 -1.00
N GLU A 207 -2.91 11.40 -0.27
CA GLU A 207 -3.25 12.01 1.02
C GLU A 207 -2.16 11.79 2.11
N ASP A 208 -1.41 10.69 2.05
CA ASP A 208 -0.33 10.43 3.01
C ASP A 208 0.92 11.25 2.70
N VAL A 209 1.24 11.49 1.43
CA VAL A 209 2.36 12.35 1.04
C VAL A 209 2.05 13.81 1.34
N LEU A 210 0.82 14.26 1.07
CA LEU A 210 0.35 15.61 1.37
C LEU A 210 0.22 15.93 2.87
N HIS A 211 0.57 14.98 3.76
CA HIS A 211 0.80 15.29 5.17
C HIS A 211 1.89 16.36 5.35
N CYS A 212 2.93 16.33 4.51
CA CYS A 212 3.92 17.39 4.41
C CYS A 212 3.73 18.19 3.12
N SER A 213 4.28 19.41 3.09
CA SER A 213 4.20 20.26 1.90
C SER A 213 4.82 19.56 0.69
N VAL A 214 4.38 19.89 -0.52
CA VAL A 214 5.09 19.56 -1.77
C VAL A 214 4.96 20.79 -2.67
N ASP A 215 6.00 21.10 -3.45
CA ASP A 215 6.02 22.31 -4.27
C ASP A 215 5.10 22.15 -5.49
N ARG A 216 5.18 20.98 -6.14
CA ARG A 216 4.46 20.65 -7.38
C ARG A 216 4.06 19.17 -7.41
N ILE A 217 2.95 18.91 -8.09
CA ILE A 217 2.46 17.57 -8.38
C ILE A 217 2.41 17.37 -9.89
N ILE A 218 3.06 16.31 -10.34
CA ILE A 218 3.07 15.86 -11.73
C ILE A 218 2.12 14.68 -11.83
N VAL A 219 1.07 14.83 -12.62
CA VAL A 219 0.12 13.75 -12.91
C VAL A 219 0.53 13.08 -14.21
N VAL A 220 0.82 11.79 -14.14
CA VAL A 220 1.23 10.98 -15.29
C VAL A 220 0.10 10.02 -15.64
N ASP A 221 -0.42 10.12 -16.87
CA ASP A 221 -1.46 9.24 -17.38
C ASP A 221 -1.13 8.77 -18.80
N ASN A 222 -1.37 7.49 -19.08
CA ASN A 222 -1.13 6.87 -20.41
C ASN A 222 0.24 7.19 -21.06
N GLY A 223 1.29 7.35 -20.25
CA GLY A 223 2.63 7.66 -20.73
C GLY A 223 2.89 9.14 -21.02
N GLU A 224 1.97 10.04 -20.66
CA GLU A 224 2.05 11.49 -20.88
C GLU A 224 1.92 12.25 -19.56
N ILE A 225 2.34 13.52 -19.55
CA ILE A 225 2.13 14.44 -18.43
C ILE A 225 0.75 15.05 -18.59
N ALA A 226 -0.22 14.57 -17.80
CA ALA A 226 -1.59 15.08 -17.80
C ALA A 226 -1.68 16.44 -17.10
N ALA A 227 -0.89 16.64 -16.06
CA ALA A 227 -0.82 17.91 -15.34
C ALA A 227 0.53 18.10 -14.65
N ASP A 228 0.91 19.37 -14.48
CA ASP A 228 2.10 19.83 -13.76
C ASP A 228 1.72 21.13 -13.03
N ILE A 229 1.17 20.97 -11.82
CA ILE A 229 0.43 22.01 -11.10
C ILE A 229 0.70 21.94 -9.60
N THR A 230 0.22 22.94 -8.85
CA THR A 230 0.31 22.95 -7.38
C THR A 230 -0.70 21.97 -6.75
N PRO A 231 -0.47 21.54 -5.49
CA PRO A 231 -1.43 20.70 -4.76
C PRO A 231 -2.82 21.32 -4.66
N GLU A 232 -2.92 22.63 -4.43
CA GLU A 232 -4.19 23.34 -4.30
C GLU A 232 -4.98 23.33 -5.61
N GLU A 233 -4.31 23.56 -6.73
CA GLU A 233 -4.91 23.49 -8.06
C GLU A 233 -5.37 22.06 -8.38
N LEU A 234 -4.56 21.05 -8.06
CA LEU A 234 -4.91 19.65 -8.33
C LEU A 234 -6.17 19.23 -7.57
N LEU A 235 -6.21 19.50 -6.25
CA LEU A 235 -7.35 19.13 -5.38
C LEU A 235 -8.63 19.90 -5.71
N SER A 236 -8.50 21.08 -6.32
CA SER A 236 -9.64 21.90 -6.78
C SER A 236 -10.12 21.52 -8.18
N SER A 237 -9.39 20.67 -8.90
CA SER A 237 -9.71 20.23 -10.25
C SER A 237 -10.43 18.88 -10.29
N ASN A 238 -10.82 18.44 -11.49
CA ASN A 238 -11.36 17.09 -11.74
C ASN A 238 -10.28 16.10 -12.22
N ILE A 239 -9.01 16.52 -12.32
CA ILE A 239 -7.92 15.72 -12.89
C ILE A 239 -7.74 14.39 -12.14
N LEU A 240 -7.89 14.40 -10.81
CA LEU A 240 -7.79 13.18 -10.00
C LEU A 240 -8.84 12.14 -10.42
N ALA A 241 -10.10 12.55 -10.54
CA ALA A 241 -11.19 11.67 -10.98
C ALA A 241 -11.01 11.21 -12.43
N GLU A 242 -10.62 12.10 -13.34
CA GLU A 242 -10.42 11.80 -14.76
C GLU A 242 -9.27 10.82 -15.00
N THR A 243 -8.21 10.90 -14.20
CA THR A 243 -7.02 10.03 -14.30
C THR A 243 -7.09 8.78 -13.40
N GLY A 244 -8.19 8.59 -12.66
CA GLY A 244 -8.38 7.45 -11.79
C GLY A 244 -7.48 7.44 -10.55
N ILE A 245 -7.05 8.62 -10.09
CA ILE A 245 -6.30 8.81 -8.85
C ILE A 245 -7.29 9.09 -7.72
N ARG A 246 -7.03 8.47 -6.56
CA ARG A 246 -7.88 8.62 -5.39
C ARG A 246 -7.80 10.04 -4.81
N GLU A 247 -8.96 10.64 -4.57
CA GLU A 247 -9.05 11.91 -3.83
C GLU A 247 -8.89 11.69 -2.31
N PRO A 248 -8.34 12.68 -1.58
CA PRO A 248 -8.38 12.65 -0.12
C PRO A 248 -9.82 12.60 0.40
N LEU A 249 -10.06 11.83 1.47
CA LEU A 249 -11.43 11.56 1.93
C LEU A 249 -12.20 12.83 2.33
N TYR A 250 -11.52 13.80 2.95
CA TYR A 250 -12.12 15.09 3.33
C TYR A 250 -12.53 15.93 2.11
N ILE A 251 -11.84 15.81 0.97
CA ILE A 251 -12.21 16.48 -0.28
C ILE A 251 -13.48 15.85 -0.85
N THR A 252 -13.55 14.52 -0.88
CA THR A 252 -14.77 13.80 -1.29
C THR A 252 -15.96 14.16 -0.40
N ALA A 253 -15.76 14.30 0.92
CA ALA A 253 -16.79 14.73 1.86
C ALA A 253 -17.31 16.15 1.59
N LEU A 254 -16.41 17.10 1.27
CA LEU A 254 -16.82 18.44 0.84
C LEU A 254 -17.66 18.40 -0.43
N LYS A 255 -17.24 17.62 -1.44
CA LYS A 255 -17.99 17.47 -2.70
C LYS A 255 -19.37 16.84 -2.48
N TYR A 256 -19.48 15.83 -1.61
CA TYR A 256 -20.77 15.23 -1.25
C TYR A 256 -21.72 16.17 -0.54
N ALA A 257 -21.19 17.08 0.28
CA ALA A 257 -21.96 18.17 0.89
C ALA A 257 -22.25 19.34 -0.07
N GLY A 258 -21.94 19.22 -1.37
CA GLY A 258 -22.17 20.28 -2.36
C GLY A 258 -21.29 21.52 -2.15
N CYS A 259 -20.11 21.36 -1.54
CA CYS A 259 -19.11 22.41 -1.40
C CYS A 259 -18.20 22.41 -2.64
N GLU A 260 -17.92 23.61 -3.17
CA GLU A 260 -16.98 23.78 -4.28
C GLU A 260 -15.56 23.82 -3.71
N VAL A 261 -14.66 22.98 -4.22
CA VAL A 261 -13.28 22.95 -3.74
C VAL A 261 -12.46 23.90 -4.60
N THR A 262 -11.92 24.95 -3.98
CA THR A 262 -11.19 26.03 -4.65
C THR A 262 -9.84 26.29 -3.97
N PRO A 263 -8.85 26.91 -4.65
CA PRO A 263 -7.55 27.13 -4.03
C PRO A 263 -7.58 28.04 -2.79
N ASP A 264 -8.54 28.98 -2.70
CA ASP A 264 -8.67 29.93 -1.58
C ASP A 264 -9.08 29.27 -0.26
N ILE A 265 -9.62 28.04 -0.29
CA ILE A 265 -9.90 27.29 0.93
C ILE A 265 -8.68 26.54 1.46
N ASN A 266 -7.51 26.64 0.82
CA ASN A 266 -6.27 25.93 1.15
C ASN A 266 -6.50 24.41 1.29
N PRO A 267 -6.92 23.72 0.22
CA PRO A 267 -7.32 22.32 0.30
C PRO A 267 -6.14 21.36 0.52
N GLN A 268 -4.88 21.81 0.38
CA GLN A 268 -3.69 20.95 0.54
C GLN A 268 -3.60 20.28 1.92
N HIS A 269 -3.87 21.04 2.99
CA HIS A 269 -3.76 20.55 4.35
C HIS A 269 -5.07 20.78 5.10
N ILE A 270 -5.57 19.71 5.71
CA ILE A 270 -6.79 19.74 6.52
C ILE A 270 -6.69 20.72 7.70
N ASP A 271 -5.50 20.91 8.27
CA ASP A 271 -5.25 21.86 9.36
C ASP A 271 -5.40 23.32 8.94
N THR A 272 -5.10 23.66 7.69
CA THR A 272 -5.21 25.04 7.14
C THR A 272 -6.48 25.28 6.33
N LEU A 273 -7.26 24.23 6.06
CA LEU A 273 -8.53 24.27 5.32
C LEU A 273 -9.52 25.32 5.87
N ASN A 274 -9.96 26.27 5.05
CA ASN A 274 -10.93 27.29 5.44
C ASN A 274 -12.37 26.80 5.24
N LEU A 275 -13.09 26.59 6.33
CA LEU A 275 -14.47 26.05 6.31
C LEU A 275 -15.55 27.10 6.60
N ASN A 276 -15.22 28.39 6.69
CA ASN A 276 -16.15 29.41 7.17
C ASN A 276 -17.48 29.43 6.38
N THR A 277 -17.43 29.17 5.07
CA THR A 277 -18.58 29.13 4.16
C THR A 277 -19.19 27.73 3.99
N TYR A 278 -18.57 26.68 4.51
CA TYR A 278 -18.96 25.27 4.27
C TYR A 278 -19.52 24.56 5.50
N ARG A 279 -19.41 25.15 6.68
CA ARG A 279 -19.94 24.57 7.93
C ARG A 279 -21.43 24.27 7.86
N GLU A 280 -22.24 25.18 7.34
CA GLU A 280 -23.69 24.99 7.25
C GLU A 280 -24.04 23.87 6.29
N LYS A 281 -23.45 23.85 5.08
CA LYS A 281 -23.64 22.77 4.09
C LYS A 281 -23.23 21.40 4.63
N LEU A 282 -22.08 21.31 5.31
CA LEU A 282 -21.62 20.06 5.94
C LEU A 282 -22.59 19.60 7.04
N LYS A 283 -23.16 20.55 7.80
CA LYS A 283 -24.14 20.24 8.84
C LYS A 283 -25.48 19.78 8.24
N GLU A 284 -25.99 20.47 7.22
CA GLU A 284 -27.19 20.08 6.48
C GLU A 284 -27.05 18.67 5.91
N TRP A 285 -25.94 18.40 5.20
CA TRP A 285 -25.66 17.07 4.67
C TRP A 285 -25.57 16.00 5.78
N TYR A 286 -24.96 16.32 6.93
CA TYR A 286 -24.88 15.42 8.08
C TYR A 286 -26.26 15.12 8.68
N ASP A 287 -27.11 16.13 8.83
CA ASP A 287 -28.44 16.00 9.41
C ASP A 287 -29.41 15.24 8.49
N GLU A 288 -29.30 15.43 7.17
CA GLU A 288 -30.13 14.75 6.15
C GLU A 288 -29.71 13.29 5.89
N THR A 289 -28.43 12.95 6.09
CA THR A 289 -27.93 11.62 5.79
C THR A 289 -28.43 10.59 6.80
N VAL A 290 -29.25 9.65 6.33
CA VAL A 290 -29.82 8.56 7.13
C VAL A 290 -28.81 7.41 7.31
N ASP A 291 -28.70 6.92 8.55
CA ASP A 291 -27.92 5.76 8.94
C ASP A 291 -28.51 4.45 8.40
N LYS A 292 -27.66 3.52 7.94
CA LYS A 292 -28.09 2.16 7.58
C LYS A 292 -27.83 1.21 8.74
N SER A 293 -28.84 0.43 9.13
CA SER A 293 -28.64 -0.73 10.01
C SER A 293 -28.21 -1.93 9.17
N VAL A 294 -27.00 -2.44 9.39
CA VAL A 294 -26.56 -3.69 8.77
C VAL A 294 -27.12 -4.87 9.58
N ASN A 295 -27.95 -5.71 8.96
CA ASN A 295 -28.37 -6.98 9.55
C ASN A 295 -27.21 -7.98 9.49
N ILE A 296 -26.43 -8.05 10.57
CA ILE A 296 -25.34 -9.03 10.70
C ILE A 296 -25.94 -10.36 11.15
N ASN A 297 -25.62 -11.44 10.44
CA ASN A 297 -25.99 -12.78 10.86
C ASN A 297 -25.38 -13.08 12.24
N SER A 298 -26.16 -13.64 13.16
CA SER A 298 -25.70 -13.91 14.54
C SER A 298 -24.81 -15.15 14.65
N GLU A 299 -24.88 -16.05 13.66
CA GLU A 299 -24.15 -17.31 13.62
C GLU A 299 -22.63 -17.11 13.53
N THR A 300 -21.89 -17.75 14.43
CA THR A 300 -20.43 -17.67 14.50
C THR A 300 -19.81 -18.81 13.71
N ILE A 301 -19.00 -18.49 12.70
CA ILE A 301 -18.30 -19.49 11.88
C ILE A 301 -16.90 -19.80 12.42
N LEU A 302 -16.19 -18.78 12.92
CA LEU A 302 -14.83 -18.91 13.44
C LEU A 302 -14.72 -18.21 14.79
N GLU A 303 -14.15 -18.86 15.80
CA GLU A 303 -13.96 -18.30 17.13
C GLU A 303 -12.57 -18.63 17.68
N LEU A 304 -11.85 -17.61 18.13
CA LEU A 304 -10.55 -17.74 18.80
C LEU A 304 -10.75 -17.45 20.29
N LYS A 305 -10.29 -18.36 21.17
CA LYS A 305 -10.41 -18.26 22.63
C LYS A 305 -9.04 -18.32 23.31
N ASP A 306 -8.66 -17.23 23.99
CA ASP A 306 -7.42 -17.08 24.76
C ASP A 306 -6.16 -17.58 24.01
N ILE A 307 -6.04 -17.22 22.73
CA ILE A 307 -4.96 -17.72 21.87
C ILE A 307 -3.63 -17.12 22.31
N LYS A 308 -2.72 -18.02 22.74
CA LYS A 308 -1.33 -17.71 23.05
C LYS A 308 -0.40 -18.46 22.11
N PHE A 309 0.63 -17.79 21.61
CA PHE A 309 1.58 -18.40 20.68
C PHE A 309 2.90 -17.64 20.60
N GLY A 310 4.01 -18.36 20.45
CA GLY A 310 5.33 -17.84 20.12
C GLY A 310 6.09 -18.81 19.20
N TYR A 311 6.91 -18.30 18.27
CA TYR A 311 7.76 -19.15 17.42
C TYR A 311 8.92 -19.78 18.22
N GLU A 312 9.33 -19.11 19.29
CA GLU A 312 10.34 -19.57 20.25
C GLU A 312 9.72 -19.59 21.65
N GLU A 313 10.13 -20.53 22.50
CA GLU A 313 9.57 -20.68 23.87
C GLU A 313 9.64 -19.39 24.70
N LYS A 314 10.64 -18.54 24.45
CA LYS A 314 10.88 -17.32 25.23
C LYS A 314 10.19 -16.07 24.67
N ARG A 315 9.59 -16.13 23.48
CA ARG A 315 9.02 -14.95 22.81
C ARG A 315 7.57 -15.19 22.40
N GLU A 316 6.66 -14.78 23.28
CA GLU A 316 5.22 -14.82 23.04
C GLU A 316 4.80 -13.68 22.08
N ILE A 317 4.28 -14.06 20.92
CA ILE A 317 3.81 -13.19 19.84
C ILE A 317 2.33 -12.85 20.03
N LEU A 318 1.51 -13.83 20.43
CA LEU A 318 0.10 -13.65 20.77
C LEU A 318 -0.09 -13.97 22.25
N LYS A 319 -0.80 -13.11 22.97
CA LYS A 319 -0.85 -13.08 24.45
C LYS A 319 -2.28 -13.18 24.98
N GLY A 320 -3.07 -14.12 24.46
CA GLY A 320 -4.46 -14.35 24.89
C GLY A 320 -5.49 -13.66 24.00
N VAL A 321 -5.29 -13.72 22.69
CA VAL A 321 -6.19 -13.08 21.71
C VAL A 321 -7.51 -13.85 21.62
N SER A 322 -8.63 -13.13 21.77
CA SER A 322 -9.98 -13.71 21.69
C SER A 322 -10.93 -12.86 20.86
N PHE A 323 -11.52 -13.42 19.81
CA PHE A 323 -12.55 -12.79 18.98
C PHE A 323 -13.33 -13.83 18.20
N ASN A 324 -14.45 -13.43 17.60
CA ASN A 324 -15.24 -14.27 16.72
C ASN A 324 -15.57 -13.58 15.39
N ILE A 325 -15.79 -14.39 14.37
CA ILE A 325 -16.21 -13.98 13.02
C ILE A 325 -17.56 -14.62 12.71
N LYS A 326 -18.47 -13.83 12.17
CA LYS A 326 -19.82 -14.24 11.82
C LYS A 326 -19.86 -14.79 10.39
N LYS A 327 -20.77 -15.73 10.15
CA LYS A 327 -20.93 -16.33 8.82
C LYS A 327 -21.40 -15.28 7.82
N GLY A 328 -20.69 -15.16 6.69
CA GLY A 328 -20.92 -14.16 5.66
C GLY A 328 -20.44 -12.75 6.03
N GLU A 329 -19.71 -12.59 7.13
CA GLU A 329 -19.10 -11.30 7.50
C GLU A 329 -17.87 -11.02 6.62
N MET A 330 -17.71 -9.75 6.22
CA MET A 330 -16.45 -9.20 5.73
C MET A 330 -15.83 -8.34 6.83
N VAL A 331 -14.75 -8.83 7.43
CA VAL A 331 -14.09 -8.25 8.61
C VAL A 331 -12.62 -7.99 8.34
N SER A 332 -12.08 -6.93 8.92
CA SER A 332 -10.65 -6.62 8.84
C SER A 332 -9.90 -6.92 10.14
N ILE A 333 -8.65 -7.33 10.02
CA ILE A 333 -7.68 -7.44 11.11
C ILE A 333 -6.57 -6.43 10.83
N VAL A 334 -6.44 -5.43 11.69
CA VAL A 334 -5.52 -4.30 11.53
C VAL A 334 -4.61 -4.13 12.74
N GLY A 335 -3.56 -3.32 12.60
CA GLY A 335 -2.63 -3.00 13.69
C GLY A 335 -1.18 -2.92 13.23
N ARG A 336 -0.28 -2.64 14.17
CA ARG A 336 1.17 -2.48 13.92
C ARG A 336 1.78 -3.64 13.13
N ASN A 337 2.84 -3.34 12.39
CA ASN A 337 3.73 -4.37 11.88
C ASN A 337 4.30 -5.20 13.04
N GLY A 338 4.29 -6.53 12.89
CA GLY A 338 4.67 -7.45 13.97
C GLY A 338 3.62 -7.67 15.07
N ALA A 339 2.41 -7.11 14.96
CA ALA A 339 1.35 -7.33 15.97
C ALA A 339 0.77 -8.76 16.03
N GLY A 340 1.16 -9.64 15.10
CA GLY A 340 0.70 -11.04 15.04
C GLY A 340 -0.44 -11.31 14.06
N LYS A 341 -0.79 -10.36 13.18
CA LYS A 341 -1.87 -10.49 12.17
C LYS A 341 -1.68 -11.72 11.26
N SER A 342 -0.55 -11.80 10.57
CA SER A 342 -0.21 -12.98 9.74
C SER A 342 0.09 -14.23 10.57
N THR A 343 0.41 -14.10 11.86
CA THR A 343 0.55 -15.27 12.75
C THR A 343 -0.83 -15.88 13.04
N ILE A 344 -1.86 -15.06 13.23
CA ILE A 344 -3.24 -15.52 13.40
C ILE A 344 -3.74 -16.26 12.17
N SER A 345 -3.51 -15.75 10.95
CA SER A 345 -3.91 -16.46 9.73
C SER A 345 -3.26 -17.84 9.64
N LYS A 346 -1.95 -17.93 9.93
CA LYS A 346 -1.21 -19.20 9.94
C LYS A 346 -1.71 -20.18 11.02
N LEU A 347 -2.14 -19.70 12.19
CA LEU A 347 -2.75 -20.52 13.25
C LEU A 347 -4.15 -21.03 12.86
N ILE A 348 -4.96 -20.19 12.22
CA ILE A 348 -6.28 -20.58 11.72
C ILE A 348 -6.13 -21.67 10.65
N CYS A 349 -5.18 -21.53 9.73
CA CYS A 349 -4.89 -22.54 8.71
C CYS A 349 -4.20 -23.81 9.24
N GLY A 350 -3.71 -23.80 10.49
CA GLY A 350 -3.07 -24.96 11.13
C GLY A 350 -1.60 -25.17 10.76
N PHE A 351 -0.92 -24.17 10.19
CA PHE A 351 0.54 -24.22 9.96
C PHE A 351 1.33 -24.25 11.28
N TYR A 352 0.75 -23.68 12.32
CA TYR A 352 1.25 -23.76 13.68
C TYR A 352 0.11 -24.16 14.62
N LYS A 353 0.47 -24.70 15.79
CA LYS A 353 -0.48 -24.96 16.88
C LYS A 353 -0.36 -23.87 17.94
N PRO A 354 -1.48 -23.36 18.49
CA PRO A 354 -1.40 -22.42 19.60
C PRO A 354 -0.74 -23.10 20.81
N THR A 355 0.06 -22.34 21.57
CA THR A 355 0.66 -22.79 22.83
C THR A 355 -0.41 -22.95 23.90
N LYS A 356 -1.42 -22.07 23.89
CA LYS A 356 -2.62 -22.14 24.74
C LYS A 356 -3.82 -21.55 23.98
N GLY A 357 -5.02 -21.93 24.41
CA GLY A 357 -6.27 -21.47 23.82
C GLY A 357 -6.83 -22.43 22.77
N GLN A 358 -7.96 -22.05 22.19
CA GLN A 358 -8.70 -22.91 21.25
C GLN A 358 -9.18 -22.11 20.04
N ILE A 359 -9.15 -22.75 18.87
CA ILE A 359 -9.70 -22.20 17.62
C ILE A 359 -10.88 -23.10 17.25
N LEU A 360 -12.08 -22.55 17.28
CA LEU A 360 -13.32 -23.25 16.99
C LEU A 360 -13.82 -22.85 15.60
N PHE A 361 -14.28 -23.83 14.83
CA PHE A 361 -14.96 -23.64 13.55
C PHE A 361 -16.35 -24.28 13.63
N ASN A 362 -17.41 -23.49 13.41
CA ASN A 362 -18.80 -23.88 13.65
C ASN A 362 -18.99 -24.56 15.03
N GLY A 363 -18.34 -24.01 16.06
CA GLY A 363 -18.36 -24.51 17.45
C GLY A 363 -17.47 -25.73 17.74
N ARG A 364 -16.85 -26.37 16.73
CA ARG A 364 -15.93 -27.51 16.89
C ARG A 364 -14.48 -27.05 16.99
N ASP A 365 -13.73 -27.58 17.95
CA ASP A 365 -12.29 -27.31 18.09
C ASP A 365 -11.48 -27.92 16.92
N LEU A 366 -10.65 -27.08 16.29
CA LEU A 366 -9.78 -27.45 15.18
C LEU A 366 -8.45 -28.07 15.63
N VAL A 367 -8.16 -28.18 16.93
CA VAL A 367 -6.84 -28.64 17.45
C VAL A 367 -6.33 -29.96 16.83
N ASN A 368 -7.24 -30.87 16.48
CA ASN A 368 -6.93 -32.17 15.90
C ASN A 368 -7.09 -32.21 14.37
N ASP A 369 -7.65 -31.17 13.76
CA ASP A 369 -7.80 -31.11 12.31
C ASP A 369 -6.41 -30.91 11.67
N THR A 370 -6.10 -31.75 10.68
CA THR A 370 -4.94 -31.64 9.83
C THR A 370 -5.01 -30.37 8.96
N ILE A 371 -3.86 -29.96 8.40
CA ILE A 371 -3.80 -28.84 7.45
C ILE A 371 -4.76 -29.07 6.28
N LYS A 372 -4.88 -30.32 5.79
CA LYS A 372 -5.81 -30.68 4.72
C LYS A 372 -7.26 -30.45 5.11
N GLU A 373 -7.69 -30.97 6.26
CA GLU A 373 -9.08 -30.83 6.75
C GLU A 373 -9.46 -29.37 7.01
N ARG A 374 -8.50 -28.54 7.42
CA ARG A 374 -8.68 -27.09 7.55
C ARG A 374 -8.77 -26.42 6.19
N ALA A 375 -7.88 -26.77 5.25
CA ALA A 375 -7.84 -26.20 3.91
C ALA A 375 -9.08 -26.51 3.06
N ASP A 376 -9.87 -27.52 3.43
CA ASP A 376 -11.17 -27.81 2.80
C ASP A 376 -12.27 -26.81 3.21
N LYS A 377 -12.06 -26.06 4.30
CA LYS A 377 -13.04 -25.11 4.86
C LYS A 377 -12.54 -23.67 4.80
N ILE A 378 -11.22 -23.48 4.90
CA ILE A 378 -10.56 -22.19 5.07
C ILE A 378 -9.49 -22.02 3.99
N GLY A 379 -9.69 -21.04 3.12
CA GLY A 379 -8.72 -20.61 2.13
C GLY A 379 -7.86 -19.46 2.63
N ILE A 380 -6.58 -19.45 2.24
CA ILE A 380 -5.67 -18.32 2.50
C ILE A 380 -5.07 -17.82 1.19
N VAL A 381 -5.11 -16.51 0.99
CA VAL A 381 -4.47 -15.80 -0.11
C VAL A 381 -3.35 -14.95 0.48
N MET A 382 -2.12 -15.26 0.11
CA MET A 382 -0.91 -14.60 0.64
C MET A 382 -0.70 -13.22 0.00
N GLN A 383 0.08 -12.37 0.65
CA GLN A 383 0.42 -11.02 0.18
C GLN A 383 1.00 -11.03 -1.24
N ASN A 384 2.04 -11.83 -1.48
CA ASN A 384 2.66 -11.95 -2.79
C ASN A 384 2.08 -13.15 -3.56
N PRO A 385 1.41 -12.93 -4.71
CA PRO A 385 0.79 -14.03 -5.47
C PRO A 385 1.83 -15.02 -6.01
N ASN A 386 3.06 -14.57 -6.30
CA ASN A 386 4.12 -15.47 -6.78
C ASN A 386 4.57 -16.49 -5.72
N GLN A 387 4.25 -16.28 -4.43
CA GLN A 387 4.51 -17.28 -3.38
C GLN A 387 3.50 -18.43 -3.41
N MET A 388 2.36 -18.27 -4.08
CA MET A 388 1.32 -19.29 -4.21
C MET A 388 1.38 -20.02 -5.56
N ILE A 389 1.65 -19.27 -6.63
CA ILE A 389 1.63 -19.80 -8.00
C ILE A 389 2.69 -20.89 -8.19
N SER A 390 2.24 -22.07 -8.62
CA SER A 390 3.09 -23.25 -8.81
C SER A 390 3.07 -23.79 -10.24
N LYS A 391 2.08 -23.43 -11.05
CA LYS A 391 1.92 -23.88 -12.44
C LYS A 391 2.20 -22.77 -13.44
N THR A 392 2.47 -23.17 -14.68
CA THR A 392 2.74 -22.23 -15.77
C THR A 392 1.45 -21.66 -16.38
N MET A 393 0.40 -22.48 -16.46
CA MET A 393 -0.87 -22.12 -17.12
C MET A 393 -1.95 -21.81 -16.10
N ILE A 394 -2.81 -20.83 -16.42
CA ILE A 394 -3.87 -20.37 -15.51
C ILE A 394 -4.85 -21.49 -15.15
N PHE A 395 -5.33 -22.24 -16.16
CA PHE A 395 -6.22 -23.38 -15.91
C PHE A 395 -5.58 -24.40 -14.94
N ASP A 396 -4.31 -24.75 -15.17
CA ASP A 396 -3.62 -25.76 -14.36
C ASP A 396 -3.37 -25.31 -12.93
N GLU A 397 -3.13 -24.02 -12.72
CA GLU A 397 -2.98 -23.43 -11.40
C GLU A 397 -4.28 -23.51 -10.60
N VAL A 398 -5.41 -23.11 -11.19
CA VAL A 398 -6.72 -23.19 -10.53
C VAL A 398 -7.16 -24.65 -10.32
N ALA A 399 -6.82 -25.54 -11.25
CA ALA A 399 -7.11 -26.96 -11.15
C ALA A 399 -6.25 -27.70 -10.10
N LEU A 400 -5.10 -27.14 -9.71
CA LEU A 400 -4.09 -27.84 -8.90
C LEU A 400 -4.67 -28.41 -7.60
N GLY A 401 -5.38 -27.58 -6.84
CA GLY A 401 -5.95 -27.98 -5.56
C GLY A 401 -7.03 -29.05 -5.68
N LEU A 402 -7.75 -29.08 -6.80
CA LEU A 402 -8.79 -30.08 -7.09
C LEU A 402 -8.17 -31.43 -7.50
N ARG A 403 -7.15 -31.40 -8.37
CA ARG A 403 -6.39 -32.58 -8.80
C ARG A 403 -5.72 -33.29 -7.63
N VAL A 404 -5.09 -32.53 -6.72
CA VAL A 404 -4.47 -33.07 -5.50
C VAL A 404 -5.49 -33.78 -4.60
N ARG A 405 -6.77 -33.39 -4.67
CA ARG A 405 -7.88 -34.01 -3.93
C ARG A 405 -8.50 -35.21 -4.65
N GLY A 406 -8.02 -35.55 -5.85
CA GLY A 406 -8.50 -36.70 -6.63
C GLY A 406 -9.88 -36.51 -7.25
N ILE A 407 -10.31 -35.25 -7.47
CA ILE A 407 -11.55 -34.93 -8.19
C ILE A 407 -11.37 -35.31 -9.67
N SER A 408 -12.46 -35.74 -10.33
CA SER A 408 -12.41 -36.15 -11.75
C SER A 408 -12.10 -34.95 -12.67
N GLU A 409 -11.43 -35.18 -13.80
CA GLU A 409 -11.09 -34.10 -14.73
C GLU A 409 -12.34 -33.45 -15.35
N GLU A 410 -13.45 -34.18 -15.51
CA GLU A 410 -14.72 -33.61 -15.95
C GLU A 410 -15.23 -32.55 -14.97
N GLU A 411 -15.25 -32.88 -13.67
CA GLU A 411 -15.70 -31.96 -12.62
C GLU A 411 -14.71 -30.83 -12.39
N ILE A 412 -13.40 -31.11 -12.46
CA ILE A 412 -12.34 -30.08 -12.42
C ILE A 412 -12.59 -29.05 -13.51
N LYS A 413 -12.82 -29.50 -14.74
CA LYS A 413 -13.02 -28.61 -15.87
C LYS A 413 -14.23 -27.71 -15.65
N GLU A 414 -15.35 -28.24 -15.18
CA GLU A 414 -16.54 -27.45 -14.87
C GLU A 414 -16.25 -26.40 -13.79
N ARG A 415 -15.75 -26.84 -12.62
CA ARG A 415 -15.47 -25.94 -11.48
C ARG A 415 -14.44 -24.86 -11.81
N VAL A 416 -13.36 -25.21 -12.52
CA VAL A 416 -12.32 -24.26 -12.92
C VAL A 416 -12.89 -23.22 -13.86
N LEU A 417 -13.64 -23.63 -14.87
CA LEU A 417 -14.22 -22.71 -15.84
C LEU A 417 -15.22 -21.75 -15.19
N ASP A 418 -16.06 -22.24 -14.28
CA ASP A 418 -17.01 -21.38 -13.56
C ASP A 418 -16.31 -20.43 -12.59
N THR A 419 -15.29 -20.91 -11.88
CA THR A 419 -14.47 -20.06 -11.00
C THR A 419 -13.76 -18.97 -11.81
N LEU A 420 -13.19 -19.32 -12.97
CA LEU A 420 -12.54 -18.35 -13.85
C LEU A 420 -13.53 -17.33 -14.42
N LYS A 421 -14.80 -17.69 -14.68
CA LYS A 421 -15.84 -16.71 -15.05
C LYS A 421 -16.11 -15.75 -13.90
N VAL A 422 -16.30 -16.28 -12.68
CA VAL A 422 -16.52 -15.48 -11.48
C VAL A 422 -15.37 -14.51 -11.23
N CYS A 423 -14.13 -14.94 -11.47
CA CYS A 423 -12.94 -14.09 -11.30
C CYS A 423 -12.64 -13.16 -12.48
N GLY A 424 -13.44 -13.19 -13.56
CA GLY A 424 -13.18 -12.40 -14.78
C GLY A 424 -11.94 -12.85 -15.56
N LEU A 425 -11.50 -14.09 -15.39
CA LEU A 425 -10.28 -14.67 -15.97
C LEU A 425 -10.57 -15.72 -17.07
N TYR A 426 -11.84 -15.95 -17.41
CA TYR A 426 -12.24 -17.01 -18.34
C TYR A 426 -11.58 -16.89 -19.71
N GLU A 427 -11.46 -15.68 -20.27
CA GLU A 427 -10.79 -15.47 -21.57
C GLU A 427 -9.30 -15.81 -21.54
N PHE A 428 -8.66 -15.66 -20.38
CA PHE A 428 -7.25 -15.95 -20.17
C PHE A 428 -7.00 -17.41 -19.75
N ARG A 429 -8.02 -18.27 -19.66
CA ARG A 429 -7.89 -19.65 -19.12
C ARG A 429 -6.72 -20.47 -19.70
N ASN A 430 -6.40 -20.27 -20.98
CA ASN A 430 -5.32 -20.97 -21.68
C ASN A 430 -4.03 -20.15 -21.82
N TRP A 431 -3.87 -19.08 -21.05
CA TRP A 431 -2.68 -18.24 -21.08
C TRP A 431 -1.66 -18.67 -20.03
N PRO A 432 -0.35 -18.40 -20.28
CA PRO A 432 0.66 -18.53 -19.25
C PRO A 432 0.49 -17.43 -18.19
N ILE A 433 0.68 -17.78 -16.92
CA ILE A 433 0.55 -16.86 -15.78
C ILE A 433 1.60 -15.74 -15.84
N SER A 434 2.76 -16.01 -16.44
CA SER A 434 3.81 -15.00 -16.64
C SER A 434 3.36 -13.81 -17.50
N ALA A 435 2.32 -13.97 -18.32
CA ALA A 435 1.77 -12.90 -19.15
C ALA A 435 0.76 -12.02 -18.40
N LEU A 436 0.37 -12.38 -17.17
CA LEU A 436 -0.59 -11.64 -16.37
C LEU A 436 0.06 -10.47 -15.60
N SER A 437 -0.71 -9.39 -15.46
CA SER A 437 -0.39 -8.32 -14.50
C SER A 437 -0.41 -8.82 -13.06
N PHE A 438 0.16 -8.05 -12.13
CA PHE A 438 0.15 -8.43 -10.71
C PHE A 438 -1.28 -8.59 -10.15
N GLY A 439 -2.18 -7.65 -10.43
CA GLY A 439 -3.59 -7.74 -10.02
C GLY A 439 -4.29 -8.97 -10.62
N GLN A 440 -4.02 -9.29 -11.90
CA GLN A 440 -4.54 -10.50 -12.53
C GLN A 440 -3.98 -11.77 -11.87
N LYS A 441 -2.68 -11.81 -11.54
CA LYS A 441 -2.08 -12.92 -10.77
C LYS A 441 -2.74 -13.07 -9.40
N LYS A 442 -3.07 -11.96 -8.72
CA LYS A 442 -3.82 -12.00 -7.45
C LYS A 442 -5.20 -12.63 -7.64
N ARG A 443 -5.94 -12.26 -8.70
CA ARG A 443 -7.21 -12.91 -9.04
C ARG A 443 -7.06 -14.40 -9.34
N VAL A 444 -5.97 -14.83 -9.99
CA VAL A 444 -5.67 -16.26 -10.19
C VAL A 444 -5.49 -16.96 -8.84
N THR A 445 -4.75 -16.36 -7.89
CA THR A 445 -4.59 -16.97 -6.57
C THR A 445 -5.89 -17.05 -5.79
N ILE A 446 -6.77 -16.06 -5.91
CA ILE A 446 -8.12 -16.12 -5.32
C ILE A 446 -8.96 -17.20 -6.02
N ALA A 447 -8.87 -17.34 -7.35
CA ALA A 447 -9.53 -18.38 -8.11
C ALA A 447 -9.08 -19.78 -7.68
N SER A 448 -7.78 -20.01 -7.49
CA SER A 448 -7.25 -21.29 -7.00
C SER A 448 -7.80 -21.70 -5.64
N ILE A 449 -8.08 -20.71 -4.79
CA ILE A 449 -8.72 -20.92 -3.49
C ILE A 449 -10.23 -21.13 -3.63
N LEU A 450 -10.91 -20.30 -4.42
CA LEU A 450 -12.36 -20.39 -4.64
C LEU A 450 -12.80 -21.69 -5.30
N ALA A 451 -11.99 -22.26 -6.20
CA ALA A 451 -12.29 -23.52 -6.85
C ALA A 451 -12.51 -24.65 -5.83
N LEU A 452 -11.91 -24.54 -4.64
CA LEU A 452 -12.06 -25.47 -3.53
C LEU A 452 -13.37 -25.29 -2.73
N ASN A 453 -14.18 -24.28 -3.05
CA ASN A 453 -15.40 -23.88 -2.34
C ASN A 453 -15.21 -23.70 -0.82
N PRO A 454 -14.27 -22.83 -0.38
CA PRO A 454 -14.07 -22.57 1.05
C PRO A 454 -15.24 -21.80 1.65
N GLU A 455 -15.53 -22.02 2.94
CA GLU A 455 -16.53 -21.26 3.69
C GLU A 455 -15.96 -19.94 4.22
N VAL A 456 -14.64 -19.90 4.48
CA VAL A 456 -13.89 -18.72 4.95
C VAL A 456 -12.69 -18.49 4.04
N ILE A 457 -12.50 -17.24 3.61
CA ILE A 457 -11.30 -16.80 2.90
C ILE A 457 -10.56 -15.77 3.76
N ILE A 458 -9.26 -16.01 3.96
CA ILE A 458 -8.34 -15.06 4.59
C ILE A 458 -7.47 -14.44 3.50
N LEU A 459 -7.50 -13.11 3.38
CA LEU A 459 -6.66 -12.36 2.46
C LEU A 459 -5.62 -11.57 3.25
N ASP A 460 -4.35 -11.90 3.07
CA ASP A 460 -3.23 -11.12 3.63
C ASP A 460 -2.83 -10.04 2.64
N GLU A 461 -3.10 -8.78 2.97
CA GLU A 461 -2.81 -7.59 2.18
C GLU A 461 -3.28 -7.73 0.70
N PRO A 462 -4.60 -7.78 0.45
CA PRO A 462 -5.14 -8.07 -0.88
C PRO A 462 -4.80 -7.02 -1.93
N THR A 463 -4.54 -5.78 -1.52
CA THR A 463 -4.38 -4.61 -2.39
C THR A 463 -2.99 -3.99 -2.35
N ALA A 464 -2.00 -4.66 -1.73
CA ALA A 464 -0.65 -4.12 -1.60
C ALA A 464 -0.03 -3.75 -2.97
N GLY A 465 0.51 -2.53 -3.07
CA GLY A 465 1.21 -2.03 -4.25
C GLY A 465 0.33 -1.90 -5.49
N GLN A 466 -0.99 -1.69 -5.33
CA GLN A 466 -1.92 -1.46 -6.43
C GLN A 466 -2.39 0.00 -6.43
N ASP A 467 -2.65 0.55 -7.62
CA ASP A 467 -3.33 1.84 -7.76
C ASP A 467 -4.82 1.75 -7.36
N PHE A 468 -5.48 2.91 -7.32
CA PHE A 468 -6.89 3.01 -6.92
C PHE A 468 -7.85 2.22 -7.83
N ARG A 469 -7.56 2.13 -9.13
CA ARG A 469 -8.42 1.40 -10.07
C ARG A 469 -8.37 -0.11 -9.84
N HIS A 470 -7.18 -0.72 -9.88
CA HIS A 470 -7.03 -2.16 -9.67
C HIS A 470 -7.42 -2.57 -8.25
N TYR A 471 -7.14 -1.71 -7.28
CA TYR A 471 -7.66 -1.82 -5.92
C TYR A 471 -9.19 -1.97 -5.92
N THR A 472 -9.91 -1.06 -6.59
CA THR A 472 -11.37 -1.02 -6.57
C THR A 472 -11.93 -2.28 -7.23
N GLU A 473 -11.37 -2.68 -8.37
CA GLU A 473 -11.80 -3.90 -9.06
C GLU A 473 -11.62 -5.17 -8.22
N ILE A 474 -10.51 -5.30 -7.47
CA ILE A 474 -10.29 -6.44 -6.56
C ILE A 474 -11.31 -6.41 -5.43
N MET A 475 -11.57 -5.23 -4.86
CA MET A 475 -12.44 -5.10 -3.71
C MET A 475 -13.92 -5.29 -4.05
N GLU A 476 -14.38 -4.77 -5.18
CA GLU A 476 -15.72 -5.04 -5.72
C GLU A 476 -15.92 -6.53 -5.99
N PHE A 477 -14.92 -7.20 -6.58
CA PHE A 477 -14.94 -8.65 -6.75
C PHE A 477 -15.07 -9.40 -5.41
N LEU A 478 -14.31 -9.02 -4.39
CA LEU A 478 -14.41 -9.63 -3.06
C LEU A 478 -15.80 -9.39 -2.42
N GLN A 479 -16.41 -8.23 -2.66
CA GLN A 479 -17.77 -7.96 -2.20
C GLN A 479 -18.81 -8.82 -2.90
N GLU A 480 -18.68 -9.05 -4.22
CA GLU A 480 -19.57 -9.97 -4.94
C GLU A 480 -19.50 -11.38 -4.35
N LEU A 481 -18.30 -11.86 -3.98
CA LEU A 481 -18.13 -13.14 -3.30
C LEU A 481 -18.79 -13.14 -1.91
N ASN A 482 -18.62 -12.05 -1.15
CA ASN A 482 -19.23 -11.93 0.17
C ASN A 482 -20.76 -11.91 0.10
N ARG A 483 -21.34 -11.21 -0.89
CA ARG A 483 -22.79 -11.22 -1.17
C ARG A 483 -23.32 -12.61 -1.54
N LYS A 484 -22.48 -13.49 -2.11
CA LYS A 484 -22.79 -14.91 -2.35
C LYS A 484 -22.69 -15.78 -1.09
N GLY A 485 -22.34 -15.21 0.06
CA GLY A 485 -22.32 -15.87 1.37
C GLY A 485 -20.93 -16.31 1.85
N VAL A 486 -19.86 -16.01 1.10
CA VAL A 486 -18.49 -16.33 1.53
C VAL A 486 -18.08 -15.43 2.69
N THR A 487 -17.54 -16.01 3.76
CA THR A 487 -16.99 -15.24 4.88
C THR A 487 -15.59 -14.76 4.52
N ILE A 488 -15.29 -13.48 4.71
CA ILE A 488 -14.02 -12.88 4.28
C ILE A 488 -13.33 -12.20 5.46
N ILE A 489 -12.09 -12.62 5.74
CA ILE A 489 -11.20 -12.00 6.73
C ILE A 489 -10.07 -11.33 5.96
N MET A 490 -9.92 -10.02 6.12
CA MET A 490 -8.89 -9.24 5.46
C MET A 490 -7.86 -8.75 6.45
N ILE A 491 -6.59 -9.05 6.23
CA ILE A 491 -5.50 -8.42 6.96
C ILE A 491 -5.03 -7.24 6.10
N THR A 492 -5.07 -6.04 6.65
CA THR A 492 -4.63 -4.85 5.93
C THR A 492 -4.01 -3.80 6.84
N HIS A 493 -3.15 -2.96 6.27
CA HIS A 493 -2.67 -1.70 6.85
C HIS A 493 -3.29 -0.46 6.18
N ASP A 494 -4.13 -0.64 5.17
CA ASP A 494 -4.84 0.45 4.51
C ASP A 494 -6.14 0.77 5.28
N MET A 495 -6.12 1.91 5.98
CA MET A 495 -7.24 2.37 6.79
C MET A 495 -8.42 2.84 5.94
N HIS A 496 -8.17 3.31 4.72
CA HIS A 496 -9.23 3.69 3.80
C HIS A 496 -9.96 2.46 3.30
N LEU A 497 -9.23 1.40 2.94
CA LEU A 497 -9.81 0.11 2.58
C LEU A 497 -10.66 -0.46 3.70
N MET A 498 -10.14 -0.41 4.92
CA MET A 498 -10.87 -0.88 6.09
C MET A 498 -12.21 -0.13 6.22
N LEU A 499 -12.19 1.20 6.14
CA LEU A 499 -13.39 2.03 6.21
C LEU A 499 -14.38 1.74 5.09
N GLU A 500 -13.92 1.64 3.84
CA GLU A 500 -14.78 1.49 2.67
C GLU A 500 -15.43 0.10 2.59
N TYR A 501 -14.71 -0.96 2.93
CA TYR A 501 -15.14 -2.32 2.63
C TYR A 501 -15.52 -3.17 3.84
N THR A 502 -15.07 -2.80 5.05
CA THR A 502 -15.38 -3.56 6.26
C THR A 502 -16.22 -2.76 7.25
N ASN A 503 -17.27 -3.37 7.79
CA ASN A 503 -18.07 -2.73 8.84
C ASN A 503 -17.37 -2.81 10.19
N ARG A 504 -16.80 -3.97 10.48
CA ARG A 504 -16.15 -4.32 11.75
C ARG A 504 -14.67 -4.59 11.50
N ALA A 505 -13.85 -4.15 12.44
CA ALA A 505 -12.42 -4.36 12.43
C ALA A 505 -11.93 -4.85 13.80
N ILE A 506 -10.92 -5.71 13.78
CA ILE A 506 -10.25 -6.24 14.96
C ILE A 506 -8.85 -5.65 15.00
N VAL A 507 -8.54 -4.91 16.06
CA VAL A 507 -7.26 -4.22 16.21
C VAL A 507 -6.33 -5.03 17.10
N LEU A 508 -5.16 -5.36 16.56
CA LEU A 508 -4.11 -6.06 17.29
C LEU A 508 -2.94 -5.13 17.58
N SER A 509 -2.45 -5.15 18.81
CA SER A 509 -1.21 -4.46 19.18
C SER A 509 -0.44 -5.27 20.20
N ASN A 510 0.87 -5.39 20.01
CA ASN A 510 1.80 -6.08 20.92
C ASN A 510 1.37 -7.51 21.33
N GLY A 511 0.69 -8.22 20.43
CA GLY A 511 0.17 -9.57 20.65
C GLY A 511 -1.17 -9.66 21.37
N LEU A 512 -1.83 -8.53 21.64
CA LEU A 512 -3.13 -8.45 22.31
C LEU A 512 -4.19 -7.92 21.35
N LYS A 513 -5.45 -8.29 21.62
CA LYS A 513 -6.61 -7.63 20.99
C LYS A 513 -6.89 -6.34 21.73
N LEU A 514 -6.69 -5.22 21.06
CA LEU A 514 -6.90 -3.89 21.61
C LEU A 514 -8.34 -3.41 21.47
N ALA A 515 -8.95 -3.67 20.31
CA ALA A 515 -10.32 -3.28 19.99
C ALA A 515 -10.99 -4.28 19.03
N ASP A 516 -12.31 -4.28 19.05
CA ASP A 516 -13.18 -5.13 18.25
C ASP A 516 -14.51 -4.39 18.10
N ASP A 517 -14.60 -3.53 17.09
CA ASP A 517 -15.68 -2.54 16.92
C ASP A 517 -15.83 -2.18 15.44
N THR A 518 -16.72 -1.25 15.12
CA THR A 518 -16.87 -0.71 13.77
C THR A 518 -15.59 0.00 13.31
N ALA A 519 -15.31 -0.05 12.01
CA ALA A 519 -14.14 0.62 11.42
C ALA A 519 -14.12 2.13 11.74
N ALA A 520 -15.29 2.78 11.71
CA ALA A 520 -15.44 4.20 12.06
C ALA A 520 -15.10 4.48 13.54
N ASN A 521 -15.56 3.64 14.48
CA ASN A 521 -15.22 3.81 15.89
C ASN A 521 -13.73 3.63 16.15
N ILE A 522 -13.11 2.66 15.49
CA ILE A 522 -11.67 2.37 15.64
C ILE A 522 -10.81 3.55 15.17
N LEU A 523 -11.14 4.17 14.04
CA LEU A 523 -10.38 5.31 13.50
C LEU A 523 -10.75 6.67 14.09
N THR A 524 -11.59 6.67 15.12
CA THR A 524 -11.95 7.87 15.91
C THR A 524 -11.68 7.69 17.41
N ASP A 525 -11.03 6.59 17.79
CA ASP A 525 -10.53 6.33 19.14
C ASP A 525 -9.02 6.60 19.21
N LYS A 526 -8.65 7.74 19.79
CA LYS A 526 -7.26 8.17 19.94
C LYS A 526 -6.36 7.15 20.64
N ARG A 527 -6.89 6.39 21.62
CA ARG A 527 -6.11 5.36 22.33
C ARG A 527 -5.79 4.21 21.38
N VAL A 528 -6.80 3.73 20.67
CA VAL A 528 -6.65 2.61 19.72
C VAL A 528 -5.68 2.99 18.59
N ILE A 529 -5.84 4.19 18.03
CA ILE A 529 -4.98 4.70 16.95
C ILE A 529 -3.52 4.77 17.40
N SER A 530 -3.27 5.38 18.57
CA SER A 530 -1.90 5.54 19.08
C SER A 530 -1.24 4.21 19.43
N GLU A 531 -1.92 3.32 20.16
CA GLU A 531 -1.33 2.07 20.61
C GLU A 531 -1.13 1.06 19.47
N ALA A 532 -1.92 1.13 18.38
CA ALA A 532 -1.83 0.22 17.24
C ALA A 532 -1.17 0.81 15.99
N ASN A 533 -0.63 2.03 16.04
CA ASN A 533 -0.13 2.79 14.87
C ASN A 533 -1.12 2.89 13.72
N LEU A 534 -2.39 3.14 14.01
CA LEU A 534 -3.34 3.46 12.95
C LEU A 534 -3.23 4.95 12.59
N LYS A 535 -3.98 5.38 11.58
CA LYS A 535 -4.10 6.79 11.18
C LYS A 535 -5.51 7.29 11.50
N GLU A 536 -5.60 8.43 12.17
CA GLU A 536 -6.88 9.13 12.35
C GLU A 536 -7.40 9.54 10.97
N THR A 537 -8.67 9.28 10.69
CA THR A 537 -9.24 9.60 9.38
C THR A 537 -9.41 11.11 9.22
N SER A 538 -9.05 11.65 8.05
CA SER A 538 -9.26 13.07 7.74
C SER A 538 -10.74 13.48 7.78
N LEU A 539 -11.68 12.53 7.67
CA LEU A 539 -13.09 12.78 7.89
C LEU A 539 -13.41 13.24 9.32
N TYR A 540 -12.71 12.67 10.30
CA TYR A 540 -12.91 12.99 11.71
C TYR A 540 -12.35 14.37 12.04
N GLU A 541 -11.15 14.68 11.54
CA GLU A 541 -10.55 16.01 11.63
C GLU A 541 -11.43 17.06 10.95
N LEU A 542 -11.98 16.76 9.78
CA LEU A 542 -12.91 17.63 9.05
C LEU A 542 -14.15 17.93 9.91
N ALA A 543 -14.74 16.90 10.51
CA ALA A 543 -15.92 17.05 11.36
C ALA A 543 -15.66 17.88 12.62
N ILE A 544 -14.50 17.69 13.27
CA ILE A 544 -14.07 18.53 14.40
C ILE A 544 -13.92 19.98 13.95
N LYS A 545 -13.26 20.24 12.82
CA LYS A 545 -13.02 21.59 12.30
C LYS A 545 -14.30 22.30 11.85
N ALA A 546 -15.25 21.52 11.32
CA ALA A 546 -16.58 21.95 10.97
C ALA A 546 -17.47 22.21 12.21
N LYS A 547 -17.04 21.80 13.41
CA LYS A 547 -17.77 21.90 14.68
C LYS A 547 -19.11 21.14 14.66
N LEU A 548 -19.10 19.94 14.06
CA LEU A 548 -20.26 19.07 14.09
C LEU A 548 -20.48 18.49 15.49
N ASP A 549 -21.75 18.26 15.85
CA ASP A 549 -22.16 17.84 17.19
C ASP A 549 -21.62 16.43 17.54
N ASN A 550 -21.53 15.54 16.54
CA ASN A 550 -20.97 14.20 16.70
C ASN A 550 -20.02 13.82 15.55
N PRO A 551 -18.71 14.13 15.69
CA PRO A 551 -17.72 13.84 14.66
C PRO A 551 -17.58 12.35 14.30
N ARG A 552 -17.85 11.43 15.24
CA ARG A 552 -17.78 9.98 14.98
C ARG A 552 -18.91 9.51 14.09
N GLU A 553 -20.11 10.02 14.34
CA GLU A 553 -21.28 9.72 13.52
C GLU A 553 -21.15 10.30 12.12
N PHE A 554 -20.51 11.46 11.96
CA PHE A 554 -20.20 12.00 10.63
C PHE A 554 -19.37 11.03 9.80
N VAL A 555 -18.30 10.45 10.37
CA VAL A 555 -17.48 9.44 9.68
C VAL A 555 -18.35 8.26 9.26
N LYS A 556 -19.19 7.74 10.16
CA LYS A 556 -20.09 6.61 9.86
C LYS A 556 -21.06 6.93 8.72
N LYS A 557 -21.76 8.06 8.80
CA LYS A 557 -22.71 8.53 7.77
C LYS A 557 -22.03 8.72 6.42
N PHE A 558 -20.82 9.26 6.40
CA PHE A 558 -20.01 9.39 5.19
C PHE A 558 -19.71 8.05 4.56
N ILE A 559 -19.24 7.06 5.33
CA ILE A 559 -18.95 5.73 4.81
C ILE A 559 -20.21 5.04 4.28
N ASP A 560 -21.33 5.13 4.99
CA ASP A 560 -22.61 4.56 4.54
C ASP A 560 -23.16 5.25 3.28
N TYR A 561 -22.88 6.54 3.11
CA TYR A 561 -23.24 7.29 1.92
C TYR A 561 -22.34 6.98 0.71
N ASP A 562 -21.01 6.98 0.92
CA ASP A 562 -20.01 6.64 -0.11
C ASP A 562 -20.26 5.24 -0.70
N ARG A 563 -20.51 4.25 0.17
CA ARG A 563 -20.89 2.89 -0.27
C ARG A 563 -22.14 2.88 -1.14
N ARG A 564 -23.18 3.65 -0.79
CA ARG A 564 -24.41 3.74 -1.60
C ARG A 564 -24.15 4.34 -2.97
N ILE A 565 -23.36 5.41 -3.06
CA ILE A 565 -22.99 6.02 -4.35
C ILE A 565 -22.25 5.01 -5.23
N ARG A 566 -21.39 4.20 -4.65
CA ARG A 566 -20.63 3.17 -5.36
C ARG A 566 -21.45 1.90 -5.69
N GLY A 567 -22.71 1.80 -5.26
CA GLY A 567 -23.53 0.60 -5.46
C GLY A 567 -23.15 -0.59 -4.56
N ILE A 568 -22.52 -0.30 -3.43
CA ILE A 568 -21.93 -1.24 -2.47
C ILE A 568 -22.88 -1.57 -1.30
#